data_AF-A0A367PWG2-F1
#
_entry.id   AF-A0A367PWG2-F1
#
_cell.length_a   1.000
_cell.length_b   1.000
_cell.length_c   1.000
_cell.angle_alpha   90.00
_cell.angle_beta   90.00
_cell.angle_gamma   90.00
#
_symmetry.space_group_name_H-M   'P 1'
#
loop_
_entity.id
_entity.type
_entity.pdbx_description
1 polymer ?
#
loop_
_entity_poly.entity_id
_entity_poly.type
_entity_poly.pdbx_seq_one_letter_code
_entity_poly.pdbx_strand_id
1 'polypeptide(L)' 'MKFQIECNTAKNSQICLICQQKFMAKEARLIICNDQGEGYGDLCYQCIGKGGNWVQLQLQKFSQKILALS' A
#
# COMPACT_ATOMS: atom_id res chain seq x y z
N MET A 1 8.19 -10.74 4.14
CA MET A 1 7.72 -9.33 4.06
C MET A 1 6.22 -9.30 4.29
N LYS A 2 5.75 -8.36 5.12
CA LYS A 2 4.35 -8.22 5.52
C LYS A 2 3.90 -6.77 5.46
N PHE A 3 2.59 -6.59 5.48
CA PHE A 3 1.95 -5.29 5.68
C PHE A 3 1.41 -5.23 7.10
N GLN A 4 1.74 -4.16 7.81
CA GLN A 4 1.20 -3.85 9.13
C GLN A 4 0.37 -2.58 9.07
N ILE A 5 -0.77 -2.58 9.71
CA ILE A 5 -1.62 -1.40 9.88
C ILE A 5 -1.52 -0.98 11.33
N GLU A 6 -1.14 0.27 11.57
CA GLU A 6 -1.15 0.87 12.90
C GLU A 6 -2.11 2.05 12.93
N CYS A 7 -2.97 2.08 13.94
CA CYS A 7 -3.84 3.22 14.22
C CYS A 7 -3.03 4.29 14.95
N ASN A 8 -2.98 5.49 14.38
CA ASN A 8 -2.25 6.61 14.94
C ASN A 8 -3.09 7.30 16.02
N THR A 9 -2.50 7.54 17.19
CA THR A 9 -3.09 8.39 18.23
C THR A 9 -2.81 9.88 17.99
N ALA A 10 -1.88 10.22 17.09
CA ALA A 10 -1.51 11.59 16.74
C ALA A 10 -1.17 11.72 15.24
N LYS A 11 -1.34 12.93 14.68
CA LYS A 11 -0.94 13.23 13.30
C LYS A 11 0.59 13.27 13.22
N ASN A 12 1.17 12.32 12.51
CA ASN A 12 2.62 12.21 12.35
C ASN A 12 3.03 12.45 10.89
N SER A 13 4.07 13.26 10.70
CA SER A 13 4.71 13.44 9.39
C SER A 13 5.63 12.26 9.11
N GLN A 14 5.44 11.60 7.97
CA GLN A 14 6.19 10.43 7.54
C GLN A 14 6.77 10.65 6.15
N ILE A 15 7.78 9.85 5.80
CA ILE A 15 8.34 9.79 4.44
C ILE A 15 7.85 8.50 3.79
N CYS A 16 7.26 8.60 2.59
CA CYS A 16 6.82 7.43 1.86
C CYS A 16 8.02 6.62 1.37
N LEU A 17 8.06 5.33 1.70
CA LEU A 17 9.11 4.40 1.27
C LEU A 17 9.24 4.32 -0.26
N ILE A 18 8.14 4.52 -1.00
CA ILE A 18 8.10 4.35 -2.46
C ILE A 18 8.44 5.64 -3.21
N CYS A 19 7.74 6.74 -2.93
CA CYS A 19 7.93 7.99 -3.67
C CYS A 19 8.86 8.98 -2.98
N GLN A 20 9.34 8.68 -1.77
CA GLN A 20 10.23 9.53 -0.97
C GLN A 20 9.65 10.92 -0.64
N GLN A 21 8.36 11.13 -0.86
CA GLN A 21 7.68 12.37 -0.51
C GLN A 21 7.20 12.33 0.95
N LYS A 22 7.29 13.48 1.62
CA LYS A 22 6.67 13.67 2.94
C LYS A 22 5.15 13.64 2.82
N PHE A 23 4.49 12.98 3.75
CA PHE A 23 3.05 12.97 3.85
C PHE A 23 2.60 12.94 5.31
N MET A 24 1.38 13.44 5.55
CA MET A 24 0.76 13.37 6.87
C MET A 24 0.00 12.06 6.98
N ALA A 25 0.42 11.19 7.89
CA ALA A 25 -0.37 10.01 8.24
C ALA A 25 -1.66 10.48 8.94
N LYS A 26 -2.81 9.92 8.51
CA LYS A 26 -4.12 10.20 9.10
C LYS A 26 -4.37 9.25 10.27
N GLU A 27 -5.58 8.71 10.41
CA GLU A 27 -6.02 7.82 11.48
C GLU A 27 -5.26 6.49 11.53
N ALA A 28 -4.74 6.03 10.39
CA ALA A 28 -3.92 4.84 10.32
C ALA A 28 -2.75 5.02 9.33
N ARG A 29 -1.70 4.24 9.55
CA ARG A 29 -0.55 4.12 8.64
C ARG A 29 -0.35 2.68 8.21
N LEU A 30 0.12 2.52 6.97
CA LEU A 30 0.47 1.23 6.39
C LEU A 30 1.99 1.14 6.33
N ILE A 31 2.54 0.14 7.01
CA ILE A 31 3.96 -0.08 7.19
C ILE A 31 4.36 -1.36 6.44
N ILE A 32 5.46 -1.30 5.69
CA ILE A 32 6.13 -2.49 5.17
C ILE A 32 7.04 -3.02 6.26
N CYS A 33 6.89 -4.29 6.64
CA CYS A 33 7.72 -4.93 7.65
C CYS A 33 8.31 -6.26 7.18
N ASN A 34 9.34 -6.73 7.88
CA ASN A 34 9.84 -8.10 7.72
C ASN A 34 8.89 -9.10 8.37
N ASP A 35 9.25 -10.39 8.33
CA ASP A 35 8.36 -11.44 8.85
C ASP A 35 8.27 -11.44 10.38
N GLN A 36 9.24 -10.81 11.05
CA GLN A 36 9.30 -10.57 12.49
C GLN A 36 8.56 -9.30 12.94
N GLY A 37 8.09 -8.46 12.00
CA GLY A 37 7.36 -7.22 12.28
C GLY A 37 8.24 -5.97 12.39
N GLU A 38 9.54 -6.05 12.12
CA GLU A 38 10.40 -4.87 12.06
C GLU A 38 10.09 -4.04 10.81
N GLY A 39 9.78 -2.76 11.00
CA GLY A 39 9.34 -1.86 9.94
C GLY A 39 10.48 -1.34 9.06
N TYR A 40 10.29 -1.41 7.75
CA TYR A 40 11.15 -0.81 6.73
C TYR A 40 10.73 0.61 6.33
N GLY A 41 9.43 0.92 6.44
CA GLY A 41 8.92 2.26 6.16
C GLY A 41 7.43 2.32 5.86
N ASP A 42 6.90 3.54 5.84
CA ASP A 42 5.49 3.84 5.63
C ASP A 42 5.12 4.04 4.15
N LEU A 43 3.86 3.77 3.81
CA LEU A 43 3.29 4.06 2.49
C LEU A 43 2.31 5.24 2.54
N CYS A 44 2.47 6.20 1.62
CA CYS A 44 1.49 7.27 1.45
C CYS A 44 0.25 6.79 0.70
N TYR A 45 -0.88 7.48 0.93
CA TYR A 45 -2.17 7.17 0.30
C TYR A 45 -2.13 7.15 -1.24
N GLN A 46 -1.30 7.99 -1.86
CA GLN A 46 -1.17 8.02 -3.32
C GLN A 46 -0.51 6.75 -3.85
N CYS A 47 0.55 6.27 -3.19
CA CYS A 47 1.23 5.04 -3.58
C CYS A 47 0.35 3.80 -3.32
N ILE A 48 -0.41 3.81 -2.22
CA ILE A 48 -1.41 2.76 -1.93
C ILE A 48 -2.46 2.71 -3.05
N GLY A 49 -3.03 3.87 -3.42
CA GLY A 49 -4.02 3.96 -4.51
C GLY A 49 -3.46 3.50 -5.86
N LYS A 50 -2.23 3.89 -6.20
CA LYS A 50 -1.55 3.41 -7.43
C LYS A 50 -1.39 1.89 -7.44
N GLY A 51 -0.99 1.30 -6.31
CA GLY A 51 -0.89 -0.16 -6.16
C GLY A 51 -2.24 -0.85 -6.33
N GLY A 52 -3.29 -0.33 -5.68
CA GLY A 52 -4.66 -0.85 -5.82
C GLY A 52 -5.17 -0.80 -7.26
N ASN A 53 -4.97 0.32 -7.96
CA ASN A 53 -5.34 0.46 -9.37
C ASN A 53 -4.59 -0.54 -10.26
N TRP A 54 -3.30 -0.77 -9.99
CA TRP A 54 -2.52 -1.77 -10.73
C TRP A 54 -3.09 -3.18 -10.54
N VAL A 55 -3.41 -3.57 -9.30
CA VAL A 55 -4.03 -4.87 -9.00
C VAL A 55 -5.37 -5.01 -9.73
N GLN A 56 -6.22 -3.99 -9.67
CA GLN A 56 -7.51 -3.98 -10.37
C GLN A 56 -7.34 -4.21 -11.88
N LEU A 57 -6.38 -3.53 -12.53
CA LEU A 57 -6.10 -3.70 -13.95
C LEU A 57 -5.61 -5.12 -14.28
N GLN A 58 -4.80 -5.74 -13.42
CA GLN A 58 -4.38 -7.14 -13.62
C GLN A 58 -5.57 -8.10 -13.53
N LEU A 59 -6.44 -7.91 -12.53
CA LEU A 59 -7.63 -8.74 -12.35
C LEU A 59 -8.60 -8.61 -13.52
N GLN A 60 -8.79 -7.40 -14.06
CA GLN A 60 -9.61 -7.17 -15.25
C GLN A 60 -9.04 -7.89 -16.48
N LYS A 61 -7.73 -7.78 -16.73
CA LYS A 61 -7.06 -8.50 -17.83
C LYS A 61 -7.18 -10.01 -17.67
N PHE A 62 -7.06 -10.51 -16.45
CA PHE A 62 -7.22 -11.93 -16.16
C PHE A 62 -8.65 -12.41 -16.43
N SER A 63 -9.66 -11.67 -15.96
CA SER A 63 -11.08 -11.97 -16.21
C SER A 63 -11.41 -12.01 -17.70
N GLN A 64 -10.91 -11.05 -18.48
CA GLN A 64 -11.08 -11.03 -19.93
C GLN A 64 -10.47 -12.27 -20.61
N LYS A 65 -9.30 -12.73 -20.15
CA LYS A 65 -8.68 -13.96 -20.67
C LYS A 65 -9.52 -15.20 -20.36
N ILE A 66 -10.12 -15.28 -19.17
CA ILE A 66 -11.02 -16.40 -18.82
C ILE A 66 -12.25 -16.40 -19.73
N LEU A 67 -12.90 -15.24 -19.91
CA LEU A 67 -14.10 -15.12 -20.75
C LEU A 67 -13.83 -15.38 -22.23
N ALA A 68 -12.62 -15.13 -22.72
CA ALA A 68 -12.25 -15.45 -24.10
C ALA A 68 -12.00 -16.95 -24.35
N LEU A 69 -11.88 -17.76 -23.29
CA LEU A 69 -11.67 -19.20 -23.35
C LEU A 69 -12.95 -20.02 -23.14
N SER A 70 -14.06 -19.36 -22.75
CA SER A 70 -15.40 -19.95 -22.59
C SER A 70 -16.25 -19.73 -23.83
#